data_AF-A0A084SXE7-F1
#
_entry.id   AF-A0A084SXE7-F1
#
_cell.length_a   1.000
_cell.length_b   1.000
_cell.length_c   1.000
_cell.angle_alpha   90.00
_cell.angle_beta   90.00
_cell.angle_gamma   90.00
#
_symmetry.space_group_name_H-M   'P 1'
#
loop_
_entity.id
_entity.type
_entity.pdbx_description
1 polymer ?
#
loop_
_entity_poly.entity_id
_entity_poly.type
_entity_poly.pdbx_seq_one_letter_code
_entity_poly.pdbx_strand_id
1 'polypeptide(L)'
;MFGVSACGPEGSIFDDIFHDASKVHGPGTYRLSDSGVRCAQAPCPTLRVSSVSSHTEFLVSEIEFPAGMPQNTRQQATALISTPDGLVVYGAPRGQGDGRVFVVQSLMER
;
A
#
# COMPACT_ATOMS: atom_id res chain seq x y z
N MET A 1 12.00 -23.26 5.67
CA MET A 1 11.09 -22.85 6.75
C MET A 1 10.29 -21.67 6.20
N PHE A 2 9.08 -21.92 5.71
CA PHE A 2 8.23 -20.88 5.13
C PHE A 2 7.47 -20.21 6.27
N GLY A 3 7.80 -18.95 6.56
CA GLY A 3 7.10 -18.15 7.54
C GLY A 3 5.71 -17.82 7.01
N VAL A 4 4.71 -18.58 7.44
CA VAL A 4 3.32 -18.16 7.34
C VAL A 4 3.15 -17.10 8.43
N SER A 5 3.16 -15.82 8.07
CA SER A 5 2.82 -14.76 9.02
C SER A 5 1.33 -14.84 9.30
N ALA A 6 0.95 -15.68 10.26
CA ALA A 6 -0.31 -15.60 10.96
C ALA A 6 -0.29 -14.35 11.85
N CYS A 7 -0.66 -13.21 11.29
CA CYS A 7 -1.87 -12.50 11.70
C CYS A 7 -2.30 -12.69 13.17
N GLY A 8 -1.43 -12.31 14.12
CA GLY A 8 -1.65 -12.42 15.56
C GLY A 8 -2.00 -11.07 16.21
N PRO A 9 -2.52 -11.08 17.45
CA PRO A 9 -3.56 -10.15 17.92
C PRO A 9 -3.03 -8.99 18.78
N GLU A 10 -1.95 -8.33 18.37
CA GLU A 10 -1.47 -7.13 19.06
C GLU A 10 -1.35 -5.97 18.06
N GLY A 11 -2.39 -5.12 18.01
CA GLY A 11 -2.48 -3.96 17.10
C GLY A 11 -2.68 -4.35 15.62
N SER A 12 -3.45 -5.40 15.39
CA SER A 12 -3.30 -6.26 14.22
C SER A 12 -3.76 -5.62 12.90
N ILE A 13 -2.97 -5.84 11.84
CA ILE A 13 -3.27 -5.63 10.40
C ILE A 13 -4.68 -6.17 10.00
N PHE A 14 -5.28 -7.00 10.86
CA PHE A 14 -6.57 -7.68 10.74
C PHE A 14 -7.78 -6.84 11.14
N ASP A 15 -7.63 -5.85 12.03
CA ASP A 15 -8.76 -5.01 12.47
C ASP A 15 -9.22 -4.05 11.36
N ASP A 16 -8.27 -3.63 10.52
CA ASP A 16 -8.55 -2.81 9.34
C ASP A 16 -9.25 -3.59 8.20
N ILE A 17 -9.33 -4.93 8.27
CA ILE A 17 -9.87 -5.74 7.16
C ILE A 17 -11.37 -5.49 7.00
N PHE A 18 -12.07 -5.15 8.07
CA PHE A 18 -13.52 -4.96 8.01
C PHE A 18 -13.95 -3.50 7.93
N HIS A 19 -13.01 -2.55 7.91
CA HIS A 19 -13.32 -1.13 7.82
C HIS A 19 -12.87 -0.56 6.47
N ASP A 20 -13.56 0.47 6.00
CA ASP A 20 -13.09 1.20 4.83
C ASP A 20 -11.77 1.88 5.21
N ALA A 21 -10.70 1.57 4.48
CA ALA A 21 -9.36 2.04 4.79
C ALA A 21 -9.29 3.57 4.80
N SER A 22 -10.15 4.28 4.05
CA SER A 22 -10.21 5.75 4.07
C SER A 22 -10.76 6.33 5.39
N LYS A 23 -11.52 5.53 6.15
CA LYS A 23 -12.06 5.94 7.45
C LYS A 23 -11.05 5.78 8.59
N VAL A 24 -10.12 4.84 8.43
CA VAL A 24 -9.06 4.60 9.42
C VAL A 24 -7.82 5.41 9.08
N HIS A 25 -7.49 5.48 7.78
CA HIS A 25 -6.32 6.14 7.25
C HIS A 25 -6.75 7.25 6.28
N GLY A 26 -6.58 8.50 6.68
CA GLY A 26 -6.92 9.66 5.86
C GLY A 26 -5.88 9.97 4.75
N PRO A 27 -6.13 11.00 3.93
CA PRO A 27 -5.13 11.48 2.98
C PRO A 27 -3.87 11.94 3.71
N GLY A 28 -2.71 11.56 3.17
CA GLY A 28 -1.43 11.82 3.81
C GLY A 28 -0.25 11.42 2.96
N THR A 29 0.95 11.55 3.55
CA THR A 29 2.20 11.13 2.92
C THR A 29 2.53 9.71 3.35
N TYR A 30 2.68 8.83 2.37
CA TYR A 30 2.95 7.42 2.56
C TYR A 30 4.15 6.98 1.71
N ARG A 31 4.87 5.98 2.18
CA ARG A 31 5.86 5.23 1.42
C ARG A 31 5.21 3.94 0.91
N LEU A 32 5.26 3.73 -0.39
CA LEU A 32 4.85 2.51 -1.08
C LEU A 32 6.07 1.66 -1.39
N SER A 33 6.07 0.39 -0.98
CA SER A 33 7.15 -0.55 -1.30
C SER A 33 6.59 -1.96 -1.52
N ASP A 34 7.29 -2.80 -2.27
CA ASP A 34 6.97 -4.23 -2.32
C ASP A 34 7.20 -4.84 -0.93
N SER A 35 6.19 -5.52 -0.42
CA SER A 35 6.26 -6.19 0.88
C SER A 35 7.02 -7.52 0.82
N GLY A 36 7.32 -8.02 -0.37
CA GLY A 36 7.84 -9.37 -0.60
C GLY A 36 6.80 -10.49 -0.39
N VAL A 37 5.57 -10.17 0.04
CA VAL A 37 4.50 -11.16 0.20
C VAL A 37 4.09 -11.68 -1.17
N ARG A 38 3.97 -13.00 -1.29
CA ARG A 38 3.50 -13.71 -2.47
C ARG A 38 2.46 -14.73 -2.01
N CYS A 39 1.18 -14.51 -2.33
CA CYS A 39 0.13 -15.46 -1.94
C CYS A 39 -0.07 -16.51 -3.04
N ALA A 40 -0.56 -17.68 -2.65
CA ALA A 40 -0.88 -18.76 -3.57
C ALA A 40 -2.18 -18.51 -4.38
N GLN A 41 -3.06 -17.63 -3.89
CA GLN A 41 -4.31 -17.22 -4.54
C GLN A 41 -4.53 -15.71 -4.39
N ALA A 42 -5.12 -15.08 -5.40
CA ALA A 42 -5.40 -13.64 -5.46
C ALA A 42 -6.77 -13.30 -4.81
N PRO A 43 -6.99 -12.07 -4.31
CA PRO A 43 -6.09 -10.90 -4.35
C PRO A 43 -4.90 -11.05 -3.39
N CYS A 44 -3.70 -10.77 -3.89
CA CYS A 44 -2.46 -10.83 -3.11
C CYS A 44 -2.08 -9.41 -2.68
N PRO A 45 -2.11 -9.09 -1.38
CA PRO A 45 -1.64 -7.80 -0.89
C PRO A 45 -0.10 -7.80 -0.88
N THR A 46 0.51 -7.60 -2.05
CA THR A 46 1.97 -7.62 -2.23
C THR A 46 2.61 -6.27 -1.92
N LEU A 47 1.81 -5.21 -1.76
CA LEU A 47 2.29 -3.86 -1.57
C LEU A 47 2.16 -3.44 -0.11
N ARG A 48 3.23 -2.89 0.45
CA ARG A 48 3.25 -2.28 1.78
C ARG A 48 3.12 -0.77 1.63
N VAL A 49 2.25 -0.20 2.45
CA VAL A 49 2.05 1.23 2.62
C VAL A 49 2.43 1.58 4.04
N SER A 50 3.44 2.42 4.20
CA SER A 50 3.91 2.89 5.50
C SER A 50 3.70 4.40 5.56
N SER A 51 2.94 4.87 6.54
CA SER A 51 2.79 6.32 6.74
C SER A 51 4.15 6.93 7.09
N VAL A 52 4.44 8.12 6.56
CA VAL A 52 5.68 8.84 6.88
C VAL A 52 5.54 9.63 8.18
N SER A 53 4.31 10.05 8.51
CA SER A 53 4.02 10.83 9.72
C SER A 53 3.63 9.97 10.92
N SER A 54 3.12 8.76 10.69
CA SER A 54 2.76 7.81 11.73
C SER A 54 3.50 6.49 11.48
N HIS A 55 3.90 5.78 12.54
CA HIS A 55 4.54 4.46 12.44
C HIS A 55 3.55 3.36 12.02
N THR A 56 2.52 3.72 11.26
CA THR A 56 1.44 2.84 10.84
C THR A 56 1.80 2.23 9.49
N GLU A 57 1.72 0.91 9.41
CA GLU A 57 1.95 0.16 8.17
C GLU A 57 0.74 -0.73 7.88
N PHE A 58 0.33 -0.79 6.62
CA PHE A 58 -0.72 -1.70 6.15
C PHE A 58 -0.41 -2.20 4.75
N LEU A 59 -1.07 -3.29 4.35
CA LEU A 59 -0.92 -3.84 3.02
C LEU A 59 -2.07 -3.43 2.11
N VAL A 60 -1.77 -3.29 0.82
CA VAL A 60 -2.75 -3.02 -0.24
C VAL A 60 -2.53 -3.99 -1.39
N SER A 61 -3.60 -4.23 -2.15
CA SER A 61 -3.60 -5.16 -3.28
C SER A 61 -3.35 -4.46 -4.60
N GLU A 62 -3.64 -3.16 -4.68
CA GLU A 62 -3.52 -2.37 -5.90
C GLU A 62 -3.14 -0.90 -5.60
N ILE A 63 -2.53 -0.24 -6.59
CA ILE A 63 -2.27 1.20 -6.58
C ILE A 63 -2.98 1.83 -7.78
N GLU A 64 -3.80 2.84 -7.50
CA GLU A 64 -4.45 3.64 -8.53
C GLU A 64 -3.64 4.93 -8.74
N PHE A 65 -3.06 5.08 -9.93
CA PHE A 65 -2.40 6.30 -10.34
C PHE A 65 -3.40 7.29 -10.96
N PRO A 66 -3.18 8.61 -10.83
CA PRO A 66 -4.10 9.60 -11.36
C PRO A 66 -4.18 9.49 -12.89
N ALA A 67 -5.39 9.60 -13.45
CA ALA A 67 -5.65 9.36 -14.87
C ALA A 67 -4.80 10.22 -15.82
N GLY A 68 -4.44 11.44 -15.41
CA GLY A 68 -3.58 12.36 -16.16
C GLY A 68 -2.08 12.04 -16.11
N MET A 69 -1.65 11.04 -15.33
CA MET A 69 -0.23 10.71 -15.20
C MET A 69 0.30 10.02 -16.47
N PRO A 70 1.41 10.48 -17.06
CA PRO A 70 2.04 9.85 -18.22
C PRO A 70 2.40 8.39 -17.95
N GLN A 71 2.24 7.52 -18.95
CA GLN A 71 2.57 6.09 -18.81
C GLN A 71 4.03 5.85 -18.41
N ASN A 72 4.96 6.64 -18.94
CA ASN A 72 6.38 6.54 -18.58
C ASN A 72 6.61 6.83 -17.09
N THR A 73 5.95 7.86 -16.54
CA THR A 73 6.00 8.19 -15.11
C THR A 73 5.40 7.07 -14.25
N ARG A 74 4.28 6.45 -14.69
CA ARG A 74 3.72 5.29 -13.99
C ARG A 74 4.68 4.11 -13.97
N GLN A 75 5.34 3.81 -15.09
CA GLN A 75 6.34 2.74 -15.16
C GLN A 75 7.53 3.00 -14.23
N GLN A 76 8.03 4.23 -14.19
CA GLN A 76 9.10 4.63 -13.27
C GLN A 76 8.66 4.50 -11.80
N ALA A 77 7.43 4.95 -11.48
CA ALA A 77 6.87 4.81 -10.15
C ALA A 77 6.76 3.33 -9.72
N THR A 78 6.23 2.46 -10.58
CA THR A 78 6.13 1.01 -10.31
C THR A 78 7.50 0.37 -10.13
N ALA A 79 8.49 0.77 -10.94
CA ALA A 79 9.86 0.30 -10.77
C ALA A 79 10.44 0.70 -9.40
N LEU A 80 10.21 1.94 -8.95
CA LEU A 80 10.66 2.43 -7.64
C LEU A 80 9.96 1.74 -6.47
N ILE A 81 8.64 1.49 -6.58
CA ILE A 81 7.88 0.73 -5.58
C ILE A 81 8.43 -0.69 -5.42
N SER A 82 8.97 -1.27 -6.50
CA SER A 82 9.57 -2.60 -6.48
C SER A 82 10.95 -2.65 -5.82
N THR A 83 11.51 -1.49 -5.44
CA THR A 83 12.80 -1.39 -4.72
C THR A 83 12.60 -1.32 -3.21
N PRO A 84 13.61 -1.69 -2.40
CA PRO A 84 13.55 -1.59 -0.94
C PRO A 84 13.38 -0.15 -0.43
N ASP A 85 13.85 0.83 -1.20
CA ASP A 85 13.71 2.26 -0.90
C ASP A 85 12.25 2.74 -0.99
N GLY A 86 11.44 2.05 -1.80
CA GLY A 86 10.06 2.41 -2.10
C GLY A 86 9.91 3.77 -2.79
N LEU A 87 8.65 4.21 -2.89
CA LEU A 87 8.26 5.48 -3.47
C LEU A 87 7.45 6.27 -2.45
N VAL A 88 7.80 7.53 -2.21
CA VAL A 88 7.01 8.43 -1.36
C VAL A 88 5.94 9.08 -2.21
N VAL A 89 4.69 8.98 -1.76
CA VAL A 89 3.51 9.49 -2.46
C VAL A 89 2.60 10.21 -1.47
N TYR A 90 1.83 11.14 -1.99
CA TYR A 90 0.67 11.68 -1.30
C TYR A 90 -0.58 11.00 -1.84
N GLY A 91 -1.42 10.49 -0.94
CA GLY A 91 -2.61 9.76 -1.34
C GLY A 91 -3.44 9.30 -0.15
N ALA A 92 -4.44 8.48 -0.42
CA ALA A 92 -5.28 7.87 0.59
C ALA A 92 -5.60 6.43 0.20
N PRO A 93 -5.64 5.50 1.15
CA PRO A 93 -6.19 4.18 0.89
C PRO A 93 -7.71 4.25 0.74
N ARG A 94 -8.24 3.34 -0.07
CA ARG A 94 -9.67 3.20 -0.36
C ARG A 94 -10.04 1.72 -0.38
N GLY A 95 -11.29 1.42 -0.04
CA GLY A 95 -11.83 0.06 -0.11
C GLY A 95 -11.77 -0.65 1.23
N GLN A 96 -12.32 -1.87 1.25
CA GLN A 96 -12.54 -2.69 2.44
C GLN A 96 -11.99 -4.10 2.18
N GLY A 97 -11.64 -4.84 3.23
CA GLY A 97 -11.21 -6.23 3.09
C GLY A 97 -9.82 -6.40 2.51
N ASP A 98 -9.66 -7.48 1.74
CA ASP A 98 -8.46 -7.80 0.97
C ASP A 98 -8.36 -7.00 -0.35
N GLY A 99 -9.35 -6.15 -0.64
CA GLY A 99 -9.44 -5.33 -1.86
C GLY A 99 -8.99 -3.89 -1.68
N ARG A 100 -8.11 -3.60 -0.71
CA ARG A 100 -7.64 -2.22 -0.46
C ARG A 100 -6.80 -1.74 -1.63
N VAL A 101 -7.20 -0.58 -2.16
CA VAL A 101 -6.51 0.14 -3.24
C VAL A 101 -5.90 1.40 -2.64
N PHE A 102 -4.64 1.68 -2.93
CA PHE A 102 -4.05 2.97 -2.57
C PHE A 102 -4.19 3.95 -3.73
N VAL A 103 -4.91 5.04 -3.51
CA VAL A 103 -5.12 6.07 -4.54
C VAL A 103 -4.02 7.12 -4.39
N VAL A 104 -3.10 7.14 -5.37
CA VAL A 104 -2.04 8.14 -5.47
C VAL A 104 -2.66 9.43 -6.02
N GLN A 105 -2.48 10.52 -5.27
CA GLN A 105 -2.89 11.85 -5.70
C GLN A 105 -1.71 12.63 -6.27
N SER A 106 -0.52 12.49 -5.67
CA SER A 106 0.71 13.10 -6.16
C SER A 106 1.92 12.24 -5.83
N LEU A 107 2.93 12.28 -6.68
CA LEU A 107 4.26 11.73 -6.38
C LEU A 107 5.04 12.80 -5.61
N MET A 108 5.70 12.43 -4.52
CA MET A 108 6.62 13.33 -3.85
C MET A 108 8.01 13.07 -4.44
N GLU A 109 8.54 14.03 -5.19
CA GLU A 109 9.93 13.99 -5.62
C GLU A 109 10.84 14.01 -4.39
N ARG A 110 11.89 13.19 -4.42
CA ARG A 110 12.91 13.14 -3.35
C ARG A 110 13.71 14.43 -3.29
#